data_AF-A0A168DTT8-F1
#
_entry.id   AF-A0A168DTT8-F1
#
_cell.length_a   1.000
_cell.length_b   1.000
_cell.length_c   1.000
_cell.angle_alpha   90.00
_cell.angle_beta   90.00
_cell.angle_gamma   90.00
#
_symmetry.space_group_name_H-M   'P 1'
#
loop_
_entity.id
_entity.type
_entity.pdbx_description
1 polymer ?
#
loop_
_entity_poly.entity_id
_entity_poly.type
_entity_poly.pdbx_seq_one_letter_code
_entity_poly.pdbx_strand_id
1 'polypeptide(L)'
;MDTIAGVSFAHIGKHTPLLLTGNNMVPSVVEEYIKSVKPIPPKDMPRPPFMHGFILGDISYITYPAQVMINKILSIDHEMMSMD
;
A
#
# COMPACT_ATOMS: atom_id res chain seq x y z
N MET A 1 -10.48 17.07 3.01
CA MET A 1 -11.75 16.63 2.37
C MET A 1 -11.58 15.28 1.70
N ASP A 2 -10.41 15.01 1.14
CA ASP A 2 -10.10 13.83 0.32
C ASP A 2 -10.32 12.49 1.04
N THR A 3 -10.05 12.41 2.35
CA THR A 3 -10.32 11.21 3.15
C THR A 3 -11.82 10.88 3.19
N ILE A 4 -12.69 11.87 3.35
CA ILE A 4 -14.15 11.67 3.44
C ILE A 4 -14.69 11.16 2.10
N ALA A 5 -14.27 11.78 0.99
CA ALA A 5 -14.60 11.32 -0.36
C ALA A 5 -14.02 9.91 -0.64
N GLY A 6 -12.81 9.65 -0.13
CA GLY A 6 -12.09 8.40 -0.30
C GLY A 6 -12.73 7.18 0.36
N VAL A 7 -13.53 7.35 1.43
CA VAL A 7 -14.18 6.23 2.12
C VAL A 7 -15.04 5.40 1.18
N SER A 8 -15.84 6.03 0.32
CA SER A 8 -16.70 5.31 -0.63
C SER A 8 -15.88 4.55 -1.67
N PHE A 9 -14.79 5.14 -2.15
CA PHE A 9 -13.87 4.49 -3.08
C PHE A 9 -13.17 3.28 -2.44
N ALA A 10 -12.68 3.44 -1.21
CA ALA A 10 -12.02 2.39 -0.46
C ALA A 10 -12.98 1.23 -0.15
N HIS A 11 -14.16 1.54 0.39
CA HIS A 11 -15.13 0.53 0.84
C HIS A 11 -15.85 -0.16 -0.32
N ILE A 12 -16.51 0.60 -1.20
CA ILE A 12 -17.40 0.06 -2.24
C ILE A 12 -16.63 -0.18 -3.54
N GLY A 13 -15.67 0.69 -3.89
CA GLY A 13 -14.98 0.63 -5.17
C GLY A 13 -13.84 -0.39 -5.23
N LYS A 14 -13.04 -0.48 -4.17
CA LYS A 14 -11.80 -1.30 -4.15
C LYS A 14 -11.75 -2.34 -3.03
N HIS A 15 -12.73 -2.34 -2.14
CA HIS A 15 -12.78 -3.21 -0.96
C HIS A 15 -11.44 -3.25 -0.20
N THR A 16 -10.85 -2.08 0.01
CA THR A 16 -9.53 -1.91 0.65
C THR A 16 -9.67 -1.04 1.90
N PRO A 17 -8.88 -1.26 2.95
CA PRO A 17 -8.85 -0.35 4.09
C PRO A 17 -8.34 1.04 3.70
N LEU A 18 -8.79 2.06 4.42
CA LEU A 18 -8.20 3.40 4.36
C LEU A 18 -7.15 3.53 5.46
N LEU A 19 -5.89 3.72 5.07
CA LEU A 19 -4.76 3.85 5.99
C LEU A 19 -4.29 5.31 6.03
N LEU A 20 -4.03 5.84 7.22
CA LEU A 20 -3.59 7.23 7.41
C LEU A 20 -2.07 7.30 7.48
N THR A 21 -1.48 8.28 6.81
CA THR A 21 -0.03 8.48 6.80
C THR A 21 0.32 9.93 7.15
N GLY A 22 1.58 10.17 7.54
CA GLY A 22 2.11 11.52 7.67
C GLY A 22 2.55 12.09 6.31
N ASN A 23 2.77 13.41 6.25
CA ASN A 23 3.19 14.09 5.04
C ASN A 23 4.55 13.59 4.48
N ASN A 24 5.50 13.27 5.36
CA ASN A 24 6.84 12.79 4.97
C ASN A 24 7.20 11.39 5.48
N MET A 25 6.28 10.72 6.19
CA MET A 25 6.56 9.47 6.89
C MET A 25 5.36 8.55 6.88
N VAL A 26 5.64 7.24 6.93
CA VAL A 26 4.64 6.19 7.18
C VAL A 26 4.72 5.81 8.65
N PRO A 27 3.62 5.91 9.43
CA PRO A 27 3.61 5.46 10.82
C PRO A 27 3.91 3.96 10.94
N SER A 28 4.65 3.55 11.98
CA SER A 28 5.04 2.14 12.16
C SER A 28 3.85 1.20 12.21
N VAL A 29 2.76 1.60 12.87
CA VAL A 29 1.52 0.80 12.94
C VAL A 29 0.91 0.52 11.55
N VAL A 30 1.06 1.45 10.61
CA VAL A 30 0.58 1.28 9.23
C VAL A 30 1.50 0.34 8.47
N GLU A 31 2.81 0.49 8.64
CA GLU A 31 3.79 -0.40 8.05
C GLU A 31 3.63 -1.84 8.56
N GLU A 32 3.46 -2.02 9.87
CA GLU A 32 3.20 -3.31 10.52
C GLU A 32 1.91 -3.94 10.01
N TYR A 33 0.84 -3.15 9.87
CA TYR A 33 -0.41 -3.63 9.28
C TYR A 33 -0.20 -4.12 7.85
N ILE A 34 0.43 -3.31 6.99
CA ILE A 34 0.69 -3.68 5.58
C ILE A 34 1.49 -4.98 5.52
N LYS A 35 2.56 -5.10 6.33
CA LYS A 35 3.36 -6.33 6.42
C LYS A 35 2.54 -7.53 6.90
N SER A 36 1.62 -7.36 7.84
CA SER A 36 0.79 -8.45 8.35
C SER A 36 -0.20 -9.02 7.32
N VAL A 37 -0.67 -8.18 6.39
CA VAL A 37 -1.64 -8.57 5.35
C VAL A 37 -0.96 -8.90 4.01
N LYS A 38 0.38 -8.83 3.95
CA LYS A 38 1.13 -9.23 2.76
C LYS A 38 0.88 -10.70 2.44
N PRO A 39 0.42 -11.03 1.22
CA PRO A 39 0.29 -12.42 0.82
C PRO A 39 1.68 -13.03 0.73
N ILE A 40 1.87 -14.18 1.36
CA ILE A 40 3.01 -15.05 1.09
C ILE A 40 2.60 -15.90 -0.11
N PRO A 41 3.17 -15.68 -1.31
CA PRO A 41 2.74 -16.41 -2.49
C PRO A 41 3.10 -17.90 -2.34
N PRO A 42 2.14 -18.84 -2.49
CA PRO A 42 2.44 -20.24 -2.66
C PRO A 42 3.29 -20.47 -3.92
N LYS A 43 4.14 -21.50 -3.91
CA LYS A 43 5.04 -21.85 -5.03
C LYS A 43 4.34 -21.97 -6.38
N ASP A 44 3.06 -22.37 -6.39
CA ASP A 44 2.28 -22.70 -7.59
C ASP A 44 1.16 -21.67 -7.88
N MET A 45 1.21 -20.48 -7.28
CA MET A 45 0.20 -19.44 -7.52
C MET A 45 0.39 -18.77 -8.90
N PRO A 46 -0.68 -18.54 -9.69
CA PRO A 46 -0.60 -17.77 -10.92
C PRO A 46 0.00 -16.39 -10.61
N ARG A 47 1.06 -15.97 -11.30
CA ARG A 47 1.84 -14.77 -10.92
C ARG A 47 1.36 -13.50 -11.64
N PRO A 48 0.65 -12.61 -10.92
CA PRO A 48 0.86 -11.15 -11.01
C PRO A 48 1.01 -10.52 -9.60
N PRO A 49 1.41 -9.23 -9.47
CA PRO A 49 1.49 -8.60 -8.17
C PRO A 49 0.09 -8.46 -7.57
N PHE A 50 -0.14 -9.13 -6.44
CA PHE A 50 -1.45 -9.14 -5.77
C PHE A 50 -1.66 -7.96 -4.81
N MET A 51 -0.60 -7.22 -4.48
CA MET A 51 -0.66 -6.09 -3.56
C MET A 51 -0.39 -4.78 -4.29
N HIS A 52 -1.40 -3.92 -4.33
CA HIS A 52 -1.30 -2.53 -4.77
C HIS A 52 -2.03 -1.62 -3.77
N GLY A 53 -1.68 -0.34 -3.77
CA GLY A 53 -2.34 0.68 -2.96
C GLY A 53 -2.74 1.89 -3.79
N PHE A 54 -3.61 2.73 -3.24
CA PHE A 54 -4.00 4.01 -3.83
C PHE A 54 -3.56 5.13 -2.90
N ILE A 55 -3.06 6.23 -3.49
CA ILE A 55 -2.76 7.47 -2.76
C ILE A 55 -3.91 8.44 -3.01
N LEU A 56 -4.48 8.98 -1.93
CA LEU A 56 -5.47 10.04 -1.98
C LEU A 56 -4.78 11.36 -1.64
N GLY A 57 -4.72 12.25 -2.62
CA GLY A 57 -3.98 13.52 -2.55
C GLY A 57 -2.78 13.53 -3.50
N ASP A 58 -2.02 14.62 -3.46
CA ASP A 58 -0.85 14.84 -4.32
C ASP A 58 0.44 15.02 -3.50
N ILE A 59 1.52 15.43 -4.16
CA ILE A 59 2.83 15.64 -3.54
C ILE A 59 2.87 16.74 -2.47
N SER A 60 1.87 17.63 -2.42
CA SER A 60 1.74 18.64 -1.37
C SER A 60 1.18 18.05 -0.07
N TYR A 61 0.36 17.00 -0.16
CA TYR A 61 -0.23 16.29 0.99
C TYR A 61 0.64 15.13 1.45
N ILE A 62 1.18 14.36 0.51
CA ILE A 62 2.08 13.22 0.76
C ILE A 62 3.28 13.40 -0.14
N THR A 63 4.40 13.81 0.44
CA THR A 63 5.61 14.15 -0.31
C THR A 63 6.09 12.99 -1.18
N TYR A 64 6.74 13.31 -2.31
CA TYR A 64 7.26 12.29 -3.21
C TYR A 64 8.14 11.22 -2.52
N PRO A 65 9.07 11.57 -1.59
CA PRO A 65 9.82 10.55 -0.84
C PRO A 65 8.92 9.63 -0.01
N ALA A 66 7.84 10.14 0.60
CA ALA A 66 6.88 9.33 1.33
C ALA A 66 6.10 8.39 0.40
N GLN A 67 5.70 8.85 -0.79
CA GLN A 67 5.05 7.99 -1.78
C GLN A 67 5.97 6.84 -2.25
N VAL A 68 7.26 7.12 -2.44
CA VAL A 68 8.28 6.10 -2.74
C VAL A 68 8.44 5.11 -1.58
N MET A 69 8.43 5.59 -0.34
CA MET A 69 8.48 4.73 0.86
C MET A 69 7.26 3.80 0.93
N ILE A 70 6.05 4.34 0.71
CA ILE A 70 4.80 3.57 0.66
C ILE A 70 4.88 2.48 -0.42
N ASN A 71 5.36 2.82 -1.63
CA ASN A 71 5.52 1.86 -2.71
C ASN A 71 6.49 0.73 -2.34
N LYS A 72 7.62 1.05 -1.70
CA LYS A 72 8.56 0.04 -1.22
C LYS A 72 7.96 -0.88 -0.16
N ILE A 73 7.15 -0.32 0.75
CA ILE A 73 6.46 -1.10 1.79
C ILE A 73 5.40 -2.01 1.16
N LEU A 74 4.67 -1.58 0.13
CA LEU A 74 3.62 -2.38 -0.54
C LEU A 74 4.17 -3.43 -1.51
N SER A 75 5.26 -3.12 -2.22
CA SER A 75 5.82 -4.01 -3.23
C SER A 75 6.21 -5.37 -2.63
N ILE A 76 5.91 -6.42 -3.38
CA ILE A 76 6.32 -7.80 -3.12
C ILE A 76 7.41 -8.27 -4.12
N ASP A 77 7.82 -7.38 -5.03
CA ASP A 77 8.73 -7.72 -6.14
C ASP A 77 10.11 -8.16 -5.63
N HIS A 78 10.60 -7.54 -4.56
CA HIS A 78 11.89 -7.88 -3.94
C HIS A 78 11.90 -9.30 -3.35
N GLU A 79 10.76 -9.77 -2.81
CA GLU A 79 10.67 -11.11 -2.25
C GLU A 79 10.53 -12.17 -3.36
N MET A 80 9.81 -11.83 -4.43
CA MET A 80 9.66 -12.72 -5.59
C MET A 80 10.98 -12.91 -6.36
N MET A 81 11.83 -11.88 -6.48
CA MET A 81 13.15 -11.98 -7.15
C MET A 81 14.16 -12.84 -6.37
N SER A 82 13.93 -13.11 -5.08
CA SER A 82 14.81 -13.92 -4.24
C SER A 82 14.39 -15.40 -4.18
N MET A 83 13.30 -15.78 -4.84
CA MET A 83 12.73 -17.13 -4.83
C MET A 83 13.07 -17.95 -6.09
N ASP A 84 13.95 -17.44 -6.95
CA ASP A 84 14.48 -18.09 -8.15
C ASP A 84 15.91 -18.64 -7.92
#